data_AF-A0A3S0FTD5-F1
#
_entry.id   AF-A0A3S0FTD5-F1
#
_cell.length_a   1.000
_cell.length_b   1.000
_cell.length_c   1.000
_cell.angle_alpha   90.00
_cell.angle_beta   90.00
_cell.angle_gamma   90.00
#
_symmetry.space_group_name_H-M   'P 1'
#
loop_
_entity.id
_entity.type
_entity.pdbx_description
1 polymer ?
#
loop_
_entity_poly.entity_id
_entity_poly.type
_entity_poly.pdbx_seq_one_letter_code
_entity_poly.pdbx_strand_id
1 'polypeptide(L)'
;MLDYRKVNALAKDTARARRTAALLLKLDGQDWTDWELDFLSAMTERREDLTTRQAEKLIELEDAAVWHDKVPGDGFSVRLLVKTCHEARGDLESEDDVAFVEALWAHGAVKLRRRALSRLVRCARILGVIEGHASEDAQAEAA
;
A
#
# COMPACT_ATOMS: atom_id res chain seq x y z
N MET A 1 13.68 2.88 0.05
CA MET A 1 14.23 3.93 -0.83
C MET A 1 13.92 3.52 -2.27
N LEU A 2 13.30 4.38 -3.07
CA LEU A 2 13.08 4.07 -4.49
C LEU A 2 14.44 3.95 -5.19
N ASP A 3 14.61 2.89 -5.98
CA ASP A 3 15.83 2.68 -6.74
C ASP A 3 15.88 3.68 -7.92
N TYR A 4 16.79 4.65 -7.81
CA TYR A 4 16.97 5.70 -8.82
C TYR A 4 17.24 5.14 -10.22
N ARG A 5 17.82 3.94 -10.34
CA ARG A 5 18.01 3.27 -11.63
C ARG A 5 16.68 2.85 -12.24
N LYS A 6 15.75 2.34 -11.43
CA LYS A 6 14.40 1.99 -11.89
C LYS A 6 13.62 3.22 -12.34
N VAL A 7 13.74 4.32 -11.58
CA VAL A 7 13.09 5.60 -11.94
C VAL A 7 13.59 6.09 -13.29
N ASN A 8 14.92 6.18 -13.48
CA ASN A 8 15.50 6.66 -14.73
C ASN A 8 15.20 5.72 -15.92
N ALA A 9 15.17 4.40 -15.70
CA ALA A 9 14.82 3.44 -16.73
C ALA A 9 13.35 3.59 -17.17
N LEU A 10 12.42 3.73 -16.21
CA LEU A 10 11.01 3.93 -16.52
C LEU A 10 10.76 5.31 -17.16
N ALA A 11 11.50 6.34 -16.73
CA ALA A 11 11.35 7.69 -17.27
C ALA A 11 11.59 7.75 -18.79
N LYS A 12 12.53 6.95 -19.29
CA LYS A 12 12.92 6.86 -20.70
C LYS A 12 12.18 5.79 -21.51
N ASP A 13 11.50 4.86 -20.84
CA ASP A 13 10.71 3.80 -21.49
C ASP A 13 9.22 4.14 -21.43
N THR A 14 8.81 5.07 -22.30
CA THR A 14 7.42 5.55 -22.39
C THR A 14 6.45 4.41 -22.74
N ALA A 15 6.88 3.44 -23.55
CA ALA A 15 6.07 2.28 -23.88
C ALA A 15 5.77 1.43 -22.64
N ARG A 16 6.76 1.20 -21.77
CA ARG A 16 6.56 0.54 -20.49
C ARG A 16 5.67 1.36 -19.56
N ALA A 17 5.91 2.67 -19.43
CA ALA A 17 5.10 3.54 -18.58
C ALA A 17 3.60 3.48 -18.96
N ARG A 18 3.28 3.55 -20.26
CA ARG A 18 1.91 3.43 -20.77
C ARG A 18 1.28 2.07 -20.44
N ARG A 19 2.03 0.98 -20.63
CA ARG A 19 1.55 -0.38 -20.32
C ARG A 19 1.27 -0.55 -18.82
N THR A 20 2.16 -0.05 -17.97
CA THR A 20 1.97 -0.08 -16.51
C THR A 20 0.73 0.73 -16.12
N ALA A 21 0.55 1.94 -16.65
CA ALA A 21 -0.62 2.74 -16.36
C ALA A 21 -1.94 2.06 -16.81
N ALA A 22 -1.96 1.50 -18.01
CA ALA A 22 -3.12 0.78 -18.55
C ALA A 22 -3.44 -0.50 -17.75
N LEU A 23 -2.41 -1.19 -17.23
CA LEU A 23 -2.60 -2.32 -16.32
C LEU A 23 -3.24 -1.86 -15.01
N LEU A 24 -2.71 -0.81 -14.39
CA LEU A 24 -3.18 -0.30 -13.10
C LEU A 24 -4.64 0.19 -13.13
N LEU A 25 -5.08 0.79 -14.25
CA LEU A 25 -6.48 1.18 -14.46
C LEU A 25 -7.45 -0.01 -14.57
N LYS A 26 -6.95 -1.19 -14.97
CA LYS A 26 -7.78 -2.39 -15.14
C LYS A 26 -7.82 -3.26 -13.88
N LEU A 27 -7.10 -2.90 -12.82
CA LEU A 27 -7.10 -3.68 -11.60
C LEU A 27 -8.35 -3.37 -10.78
N ASP A 28 -9.20 -4.37 -10.61
CA ASP A 28 -10.35 -4.28 -9.72
C ASP A 28 -9.93 -4.18 -8.24
N GLY A 29 -10.76 -3.50 -7.44
CA GLY A 29 -10.60 -3.39 -6.00
C GLY A 29 -9.41 -2.53 -5.56
N GLN A 30 -9.05 -1.53 -6.35
CA GLN A 30 -8.08 -0.50 -5.98
C GLN A 30 -8.80 0.75 -5.51
N ASP A 31 -8.41 1.26 -4.36
CA ASP A 31 -8.88 2.55 -3.87
C ASP A 31 -8.02 3.68 -4.45
N TRP A 32 -7.92 3.76 -5.78
CA TRP A 32 -7.27 4.89 -6.44
C TRP A 32 -8.08 6.16 -6.17
N THR A 33 -7.39 7.26 -5.87
CA THR A 33 -8.07 8.56 -5.77
C THR A 33 -8.41 9.07 -7.17
N ASP A 34 -9.37 9.99 -7.28
CA ASP A 34 -9.75 10.61 -8.57
C ASP A 34 -8.52 11.17 -9.30
N TRP A 35 -7.65 11.87 -8.56
CA TRP A 35 -6.41 12.39 -9.12
C TRP A 35 -5.46 11.29 -9.62
N GLU A 36 -5.41 10.12 -8.97
CA GLU A 36 -4.59 9.00 -9.42
C GLU A 36 -5.16 8.32 -10.65
N LEU A 37 -6.50 8.24 -10.76
CA LEU A 37 -7.17 7.78 -11.96
C LEU A 37 -6.90 8.71 -13.15
N ASP A 38 -6.97 10.03 -12.93
CA ASP A 38 -6.63 11.04 -13.93
C ASP A 38 -5.16 10.93 -14.35
N PHE A 39 -4.26 10.81 -13.37
CA PHE A 39 -2.84 10.63 -13.61
C PHE A 39 -2.57 9.37 -14.46
N LEU A 40 -3.13 8.22 -14.07
CA LEU A 40 -2.94 6.97 -14.79
C LEU A 40 -3.53 7.06 -16.21
N SER A 41 -4.70 7.67 -16.38
CA SER A 41 -5.32 7.90 -17.68
C SER A 41 -4.41 8.73 -18.58
N ALA A 42 -3.88 9.85 -18.09
CA ALA A 42 -2.92 10.68 -18.81
C ALA A 42 -1.63 9.93 -19.18
N MET A 43 -1.14 9.03 -18.30
CA MET A 43 0.04 8.22 -18.58
C MET A 43 -0.19 7.20 -19.70
N THR A 44 -1.42 6.73 -19.95
CA THR A 44 -1.69 5.79 -21.05
C THR A 44 -1.50 6.41 -22.45
N GLU A 45 -1.68 7.72 -22.56
CA GLU A 45 -1.58 8.49 -23.80
C GLU A 45 -0.21 9.15 -24.01
N ARG A 46 0.63 9.15 -22.96
CA ARG A 46 1.93 9.81 -22.94
C ARG A 46 2.88 9.27 -24.02
N ARG A 47 3.44 10.17 -24.84
CA ARG A 47 4.42 9.82 -25.90
C ARG A 47 5.83 10.31 -25.62
N GLU A 48 5.95 11.32 -24.77
CA GLU A 48 7.22 11.92 -24.35
C GLU A 48 7.75 11.26 -23.09
N ASP A 49 9.06 11.38 -22.88
CA ASP A 49 9.71 10.97 -21.63
C ASP A 49 8.97 11.52 -20.42
N LEU A 50 8.95 10.70 -19.36
CA LEU A 50 8.36 11.08 -18.09
C LEU A 50 9.36 11.95 -17.33
N THR A 51 8.85 12.92 -16.59
CA THR A 51 9.66 13.57 -15.56
C THR A 51 10.01 12.56 -14.48
N THR A 52 11.11 12.80 -13.75
CA THR A 52 11.48 11.97 -12.59
C THR A 52 10.30 11.78 -11.64
N ARG A 53 9.54 12.85 -11.36
CA ARG A 53 8.39 12.80 -10.46
C ARG A 53 7.23 11.94 -11.00
N GLN A 54 6.98 11.98 -12.31
CA GLN A 54 5.98 11.12 -12.94
C GLN A 54 6.40 9.64 -12.88
N ALA A 55 7.67 9.35 -13.15
CA ALA A 55 8.20 8.00 -13.09
C ALA A 55 8.16 7.44 -11.64
N GLU A 56 8.55 8.25 -10.65
CA GLU A 56 8.42 7.91 -9.23
C GLU A 56 6.97 7.60 -8.87
N LYS A 57 6.03 8.48 -9.22
CA LYS A 57 4.62 8.29 -8.88
C LYS A 57 4.05 7.03 -9.52
N LEU A 58 4.42 6.73 -10.77
CA LEU A 58 3.96 5.51 -11.44
C LEU A 58 4.52 4.25 -10.78
N ILE A 59 5.78 4.27 -10.31
CA ILE A 59 6.38 3.17 -9.54
C ILE A 59 5.68 3.03 -8.18
N GLU A 60 5.38 4.14 -7.48
CA GLU A 60 4.63 4.09 -6.23
C GLU A 60 3.26 3.43 -6.39
N LEU A 61 2.56 3.70 -7.50
CA LEU A 61 1.27 3.08 -7.82
C LEU A 61 1.42 1.61 -8.22
N GLU A 62 2.47 1.27 -8.99
CA GLU A 62 2.83 -0.12 -9.31
C GLU A 62 3.08 -0.93 -8.04
N ASP A 63 3.89 -0.40 -7.12
CA ASP A 63 4.15 -1.01 -5.81
C ASP A 63 2.90 -1.10 -4.94
N ALA A 64 2.02 -0.09 -4.98
CA ALA A 64 0.78 -0.10 -4.21
C ALA A 64 -0.19 -1.20 -4.67
N ALA A 65 -0.11 -1.60 -5.95
CA ALA A 65 -0.97 -2.61 -6.53
C ALA A 65 -0.57 -4.06 -6.20
N VAL A 66 0.64 -4.27 -5.66
CA VAL A 66 1.16 -5.59 -5.30
C VAL A 66 0.36 -6.21 -4.16
N TRP A 67 0.05 -7.51 -4.29
CA TRP A 67 -0.56 -8.29 -3.24
C TRP A 67 0.49 -8.82 -2.26
N HIS A 68 0.24 -8.63 -0.97
CA HIS A 68 1.09 -9.07 0.13
C HIS A 68 0.31 -10.05 1.01
N ASP A 69 0.90 -11.19 1.34
CA ASP A 69 0.40 -12.14 2.35
C ASP A 69 1.03 -11.91 3.74
N LYS A 70 2.07 -11.06 3.80
CA LYS A 70 2.77 -10.66 5.02
C LYS A 70 3.05 -9.17 5.03
N VAL A 71 3.09 -8.59 6.22
CA VAL A 71 3.56 -7.21 6.45
C VAL A 71 5.05 -7.12 6.13
N PRO A 72 5.47 -6.27 5.18
CA PRO A 72 6.90 -6.04 4.93
C PRO A 72 7.60 -5.47 6.17
N GLY A 73 8.79 -5.98 6.49
CA GLY A 73 9.53 -5.58 7.69
C GLY A 73 9.23 -6.47 8.89
N ASP A 74 7.98 -6.46 9.35
CA ASP A 74 7.60 -7.15 10.59
C ASP A 74 7.26 -8.64 10.38
N GLY A 75 6.96 -9.06 9.14
CA GLY A 75 6.71 -10.45 8.77
C GLY A 75 5.37 -11.03 9.23
N PHE A 76 4.51 -10.24 9.90
CA PHE A 76 3.19 -10.67 10.34
C PHE A 76 2.31 -11.14 9.17
N SER A 77 1.67 -12.30 9.34
CA SER A 77 0.74 -12.82 8.32
C SER A 77 -0.53 -11.98 8.27
N VAL A 78 -0.95 -11.61 7.05
CA VAL A 78 -2.23 -10.92 6.80
C VAL A 78 -3.39 -11.72 7.37
N ARG A 79 -3.43 -13.03 7.12
CA ARG A 79 -4.49 -13.91 7.62
C ARG A 79 -4.59 -13.86 9.15
N LEU A 80 -3.44 -13.90 9.83
CA LEU A 80 -3.40 -13.86 11.29
C LEU A 80 -3.84 -12.49 11.80
N LEU A 81 -3.35 -11.40 11.20
CA LEU A 81 -3.74 -10.04 11.58
C LEU A 81 -5.23 -9.78 11.37
N VAL A 82 -5.81 -10.20 10.24
CA VAL A 82 -7.26 -10.06 10.01
C VAL A 82 -8.04 -10.79 11.09
N LYS A 83 -7.64 -12.02 11.45
CA LYS A 83 -8.28 -12.79 12.51
C LYS A 83 -8.19 -12.03 13.85
N THR A 84 -6.99 -11.67 14.29
CA THR A 84 -6.80 -11.04 15.60
C THR A 84 -7.49 -9.68 15.69
N CYS A 85 -7.40 -8.87 14.63
CA CYS A 85 -8.12 -7.60 14.57
C CYS A 85 -9.64 -7.80 14.60
N HIS A 86 -10.16 -8.84 13.95
CA HIS A 86 -11.60 -9.14 13.98
C HIS A 86 -12.06 -9.57 15.39
N GLU A 87 -11.27 -10.37 16.10
CA GLU A 87 -11.57 -10.79 17.47
C GLU A 87 -11.58 -9.61 18.45
N ALA A 88 -10.69 -8.64 18.27
CA ALA A 88 -10.57 -7.45 19.11
C ALA A 88 -11.30 -6.20 18.57
N ARG A 89 -12.06 -6.31 17.47
CA ARG A 89 -12.64 -5.14 16.76
C ARG A 89 -13.54 -4.25 17.60
N GLY A 90 -14.09 -4.76 18.71
CA GLY A 90 -14.92 -3.99 19.63
C GLY A 90 -14.18 -2.83 20.30
N ASP A 91 -12.85 -2.86 20.31
CA ASP A 91 -12.00 -1.80 20.88
C ASP A 91 -11.57 -0.76 19.83
N LEU A 92 -12.02 -0.88 18.56
CA LEU A 92 -11.82 0.16 17.55
C LEU A 92 -12.87 1.26 17.71
N GLU A 93 -12.41 2.51 17.82
CA GLU A 93 -13.30 3.67 17.95
C GLU A 93 -13.98 4.07 16.62
N SER A 94 -13.36 3.73 15.48
CA SER A 94 -13.86 4.10 14.15
C SER A 94 -14.77 3.02 13.58
N GLU A 95 -16.05 3.35 13.37
CA GLU A 95 -17.01 2.46 12.71
C GLU A 95 -16.55 2.03 11.31
N ASP A 96 -15.91 2.94 10.56
CA ASP A 96 -15.33 2.64 9.26
C ASP A 96 -14.24 1.57 9.35
N ASP A 97 -13.42 1.60 10.40
CA ASP A 97 -12.35 0.61 10.62
C ASP A 97 -12.91 -0.73 11.08
N VAL A 98 -13.97 -0.72 11.90
CA VAL A 98 -14.72 -1.93 12.25
C VAL A 98 -15.28 -2.57 10.98
N ALA A 99 -16.01 -1.81 10.16
CA ALA A 99 -16.61 -2.29 8.91
C ALA A 99 -15.55 -2.83 7.94
N PHE A 100 -14.40 -2.17 7.86
CA PHE A 100 -13.27 -2.63 7.06
C PHE A 100 -12.75 -3.99 7.53
N VAL A 101 -12.49 -4.16 8.83
CA VAL A 101 -11.99 -5.43 9.40
C VAL A 101 -13.04 -6.55 9.25
N GLU A 102 -14.32 -6.23 9.45
CA GLU A 102 -15.41 -7.20 9.25
C GLU A 102 -15.52 -7.66 7.80
N ALA A 103 -15.42 -6.74 6.83
CA ALA A 103 -15.40 -7.10 5.42
C ALA A 103 -14.22 -8.03 5.08
N LEU A 104 -13.02 -7.71 5.58
CA LEU A 104 -11.84 -8.56 5.36
C LEU A 104 -12.02 -9.97 5.93
N TRP A 105 -12.60 -10.09 7.12
CA TRP A 105 -12.88 -11.37 7.75
C TRP A 105 -13.95 -12.16 6.98
N ALA A 106 -15.06 -11.53 6.62
CA ALA A 106 -16.15 -12.14 5.86
C ALA A 106 -15.68 -12.70 4.51
N HIS A 107 -14.76 -12.00 3.84
CA HIS A 107 -14.17 -12.44 2.58
C HIS A 107 -13.01 -13.44 2.75
N GLY A 108 -12.57 -13.73 3.98
CA GLY A 108 -11.45 -14.64 4.24
C GLY A 108 -10.12 -14.13 3.66
N ALA A 109 -9.87 -12.82 3.73
CA ALA A 109 -8.71 -12.20 3.10
C ALA A 109 -7.38 -12.79 3.62
N VAL A 110 -6.61 -13.40 2.72
CA VAL A 110 -5.26 -13.93 3.00
C VAL A 110 -4.15 -13.06 2.41
N LYS A 111 -4.51 -12.14 1.52
CA LYS A 111 -3.61 -11.21 0.85
C LYS A 111 -4.26 -9.84 0.77
N LEU A 112 -3.47 -8.79 0.93
CA LEU A 112 -3.90 -7.40 0.81
C LEU A 112 -2.91 -6.58 -0.01
N ARG A 113 -3.43 -5.54 -0.66
CA ARG A 113 -2.61 -4.53 -1.31
C ARG A 113 -2.11 -3.50 -0.31
N ARG A 114 -1.08 -2.73 -0.68
CA ARG A 114 -0.36 -1.86 0.24
C ARG A 114 -1.26 -0.92 1.06
N ARG A 115 -2.28 -0.30 0.46
CA ARG A 115 -3.19 0.63 1.16
C ARG A 115 -4.04 -0.08 2.21
N ALA A 116 -4.73 -1.14 1.81
CA ALA A 116 -5.53 -1.96 2.71
C ALA A 116 -4.67 -2.60 3.80
N LEU A 117 -3.45 -3.04 3.45
CA LEU A 117 -2.49 -3.58 4.41
C LEU A 117 -2.05 -2.52 5.42
N SER A 118 -1.69 -1.31 4.99
CA SER A 118 -1.34 -0.21 5.90
C SER A 118 -2.50 0.15 6.82
N ARG A 119 -3.74 0.13 6.31
CA ARG A 119 -4.94 0.34 7.12
C ARG A 119 -5.12 -0.77 8.16
N LEU A 120 -4.94 -2.03 7.77
CA LEU A 120 -4.99 -3.18 8.69
C LEU A 120 -3.91 -3.09 9.77
N VAL A 121 -2.67 -2.73 9.39
CA VAL A 121 -1.57 -2.55 10.35
C VAL A 121 -1.88 -1.41 11.33
N ARG A 122 -2.47 -0.31 10.86
CA ARG A 122 -2.94 0.76 11.76
C ARG A 122 -3.96 0.24 12.77
N CYS A 123 -4.96 -0.53 12.32
CA CYS A 123 -5.96 -1.14 13.21
C CYS A 123 -5.29 -2.08 14.22
N ALA A 124 -4.36 -2.92 13.76
CA ALA A 124 -3.62 -3.85 14.61
C ALA A 124 -2.78 -3.13 15.67
N ARG A 125 -2.21 -1.96 15.37
CA ARG A 125 -1.47 -1.13 16.34
C ARG A 125 -2.40 -0.50 17.37
N ILE A 126 -3.56 0.03 16.95
CA ILE A 126 -4.57 0.59 17.86
C ILE A 126 -5.03 -0.48 18.86
N LEU A 127 -5.24 -1.71 18.37
CA LEU A 127 -5.65 -2.86 19.17
C LEU A 127 -4.51 -3.50 19.99
N GLY A 128 -3.29 -2.98 19.92
CA GLY A 128 -2.13 -3.54 20.61
C GLY A 128 -1.68 -4.93 20.11
N VAL A 129 -2.17 -5.38 18.95
CA VAL A 129 -1.81 -6.67 18.32
C VAL A 129 -0.40 -6.65 17.75
N ILE A 130 -0.02 -5.50 17.19
CA ILE A 130 1.35 -5.22 16.79
C ILE A 130 1.87 -4.19 17.78
N GLU A 131 2.90 -4.56 18.55
CA GLU A 131 3.66 -3.58 19.31
C GLU A 131 4.21 -2.56 18.32
N GLY A 132 3.88 -1.29 18.54
CA GLY A 132 4.56 -0.22 17.85
C GLY A 132 6.02 -0.26 18.28
N HIS A 133 6.88 -0.94 17.52
CA HIS A 133 8.30 -0.66 17.59
C HIS A 133 8.47 0.78 17.11
N ALA A 134 8.46 1.70 18.07
CA ALA A 134 9.24 2.91 17.95
C ALA A 134 10.67 2.44 17.68
N SER A 135 11.04 2.40 16.41
CA SER A 135 12.44 2.34 16.03
C SER A 135 13.05 3.66 16.47
N GLU A 136 13.65 3.70 17.66
CA GLU A 136 14.61 4.70 18.17
C GLU A 136 14.95 4.32 19.63
N ASP A 137 16.11 3.76 19.98
CA ASP A 137 17.48 4.16 19.61
C ASP A 137 17.75 5.67 19.75
N ALA A 138 17.00 6.36 20.62
CA ALA A 138 17.18 7.78 20.95
C ALA A 138 17.34 8.08 22.47
N GLN A 139 17.88 7.14 23.25
CA GLN A 139 18.26 7.35 24.66
C GLN A 139 19.66 6.85 25.03
N ALA A 140 20.59 6.81 24.07
CA ALA A 140 22.00 6.54 24.32
C ALA A 140 22.91 7.78 24.22
N GLU A 141 22.35 8.99 24.31
CA GLU A 141 23.10 10.25 24.49
C GLU A 141 22.47 11.09 25.61
N ALA A 142 22.43 10.49 26.81
CA ALA A 142 22.45 11.22 28.06
C ALA A 142 23.67 10.74 28.85
N ALA A 143 24.84 11.13 28.36
CA ALA A 143 26.12 11.05 29.06
C ALA A 143 26.60 12.47 29.38
#